data_AF-A0A443S4Z2-F1
#
_entry.id   AF-A0A443S4Z2-F1
#
_cell.length_a   1.000
_cell.length_b   1.000
_cell.length_c   1.000
_cell.angle_alpha   90.00
_cell.angle_beta   90.00
_cell.angle_gamma   90.00
#
_symmetry.space_group_name_H-M   'P 1'
#
loop_
_entity.id
_entity.type
_entity.pdbx_description
1 polymer ?
#
loop_
_entity_poly.entity_id
_entity_poly.type
_entity_poly.pdbx_seq_one_letter_code
_entity_poly.pdbx_strand_id
1 'polypeptide(L)'
;EAIRSSKFKWVDESDFSYNNWYPAEPNEIQQNYINCINMFSNSGTWFDGNCDRKLAQALCVTSTRDWCPRNWTLFNKQCYYINDITLSVEFSEAQDKCKKLNATLVSIETQEQNDFIQHFINNRGTFLYSRNVWLNGQQREINSSSFKWLDGTKFKYTNWDMSQRRPQNYNADYLNCITMEKAFISNVDGFWFDAPCDSFYNAICVRPKFMTPATNSEITIHFRGLDRKVNMIVDKQKDLEEKQNKLFLKYKIGGDQNKTNTTKLRLIIEIN
;
A
#
# COMPACT_ATOMS: atom_id res chain seq x y z
N GLU A 1 -8.23 -5.16 -43.25
CA GLU A 1 -7.18 -6.04 -42.70
C GLU A 1 -6.64 -5.40 -41.44
N ALA A 2 -6.76 -6.08 -40.30
CA ALA A 2 -6.31 -5.57 -39.01
C ALA A 2 -4.78 -5.49 -39.01
N ILE A 3 -4.24 -4.29 -38.84
CA ILE A 3 -2.80 -4.06 -38.72
C ILE A 3 -2.32 -4.84 -37.49
N ARG A 4 -1.55 -5.91 -37.74
CA ARG A 4 -0.88 -6.72 -36.72
C ARG A 4 0.02 -5.80 -35.88
N SER A 5 -0.30 -5.60 -34.61
CA SER A 5 0.45 -4.74 -33.68
C SER A 5 1.76 -5.41 -33.20
N SER A 6 2.66 -5.76 -34.09
CA SER A 6 3.97 -6.33 -33.72
C SER A 6 5.01 -5.28 -33.30
N LYS A 7 4.62 -4.01 -33.09
CA LYS A 7 5.56 -2.88 -32.94
C LYS A 7 5.51 -2.15 -31.60
N PHE A 8 4.47 -2.34 -30.79
CA PHE A 8 4.35 -1.70 -29.48
C PHE A 8 4.56 -2.73 -28.37
N LYS A 9 5.27 -2.30 -27.32
CA LYS A 9 5.45 -3.06 -26.08
C LYS A 9 5.25 -2.12 -24.89
N TRP A 10 4.77 -2.67 -23.78
CA TRP A 10 4.76 -1.93 -22.53
C TRP A 10 6.18 -1.80 -21.99
N VAL A 11 6.48 -0.68 -21.35
CA VAL A 11 7.78 -0.39 -20.74
C VAL A 11 8.07 -1.27 -19.52
N ASP A 12 7.02 -1.84 -18.90
CA ASP A 12 7.12 -2.77 -17.77
C ASP A 12 7.21 -4.24 -18.20
N GLU A 13 7.35 -4.48 -19.52
CA GLU A 13 7.44 -5.81 -20.14
C GLU A 13 6.20 -6.70 -19.95
N SER A 14 5.08 -6.13 -19.51
CA SER A 14 3.82 -6.85 -19.44
C SER A 14 3.28 -7.21 -20.84
N ASP A 15 2.45 -8.26 -20.89
CA ASP A 15 1.87 -8.76 -22.14
C ASP A 15 0.97 -7.71 -22.80
N PHE A 16 1.31 -7.34 -24.05
CA PHE A 16 0.51 -6.44 -24.88
C PHE A 16 -0.71 -7.18 -25.49
N SER A 17 -1.63 -7.60 -24.62
CA SER A 17 -2.79 -8.44 -24.99
C SER A 17 -4.09 -7.65 -25.22
N TYR A 18 -4.19 -6.46 -24.62
CA TYR A 18 -5.34 -5.55 -24.77
C TYR A 18 -4.95 -4.31 -25.55
N ASN A 19 -5.85 -3.82 -26.40
CA ASN A 19 -5.69 -2.55 -27.09
C ASN A 19 -6.98 -1.73 -27.10
N ASN A 20 -6.85 -0.40 -26.98
CA ASN A 20 -7.97 0.55 -27.06
C ASN A 20 -7.64 1.69 -28.04
N TRP A 21 -7.12 1.35 -29.21
CA TRP A 21 -6.75 2.35 -30.22
C TRP A 21 -7.96 3.18 -30.65
N TYR A 22 -7.75 4.48 -30.82
CA TYR A 22 -8.70 5.36 -31.47
C TYR A 22 -8.90 4.89 -32.93
N PRO A 23 -10.09 5.05 -33.53
CA PRO A 23 -10.31 4.65 -34.91
C PRO A 23 -9.24 5.23 -35.85
N ALA A 24 -8.65 4.36 -36.68
CA ALA A 24 -7.53 4.63 -37.57
C ALA A 24 -6.14 4.82 -36.90
N GLU A 25 -5.99 4.46 -35.63
CA GLU A 25 -4.70 4.34 -34.94
C GLU A 25 -4.28 2.87 -34.73
N PRO A 26 -2.98 2.58 -34.55
CA PRO A 26 -1.85 3.49 -34.74
C PRO A 26 -1.64 3.77 -36.24
N ASN A 27 -1.44 5.03 -36.60
CA ASN A 27 -1.29 5.46 -37.99
C ASN A 27 0.16 5.53 -38.46
N GLU A 28 1.13 5.46 -37.53
CA GLU A 28 2.58 5.43 -37.80
C GLU A 28 3.07 6.52 -38.78
N ILE A 29 2.40 7.68 -38.84
CA ILE A 29 2.67 8.73 -39.84
C ILE A 29 4.13 9.25 -39.75
N GLN A 30 4.79 9.05 -38.60
CA GLN A 30 6.18 9.45 -38.35
C GLN A 30 7.13 8.26 -38.35
N GLN A 31 7.32 7.61 -39.50
CA GLN A 31 8.15 6.40 -39.69
C GLN A 31 9.62 6.50 -39.19
N ASN A 32 10.11 7.71 -38.83
CA ASN A 32 11.47 7.97 -38.34
C ASN A 32 11.56 8.36 -36.85
N TYR A 33 10.46 8.32 -36.08
CA TYR A 33 10.48 8.64 -34.64
C TYR A 33 10.11 7.42 -33.78
N ILE A 34 10.61 7.40 -32.54
CA ILE A 34 10.10 6.48 -31.52
C ILE A 34 8.66 6.93 -31.22
N ASN A 35 7.70 6.09 -31.56
CA ASN A 35 6.29 6.34 -31.30
C ASN A 35 5.94 5.87 -29.89
N CYS A 36 5.44 6.78 -29.06
CA CYS A 36 4.89 6.50 -27.74
C CYS A 36 3.36 6.40 -27.81
N ILE A 37 2.79 5.59 -26.92
CA ILE A 37 1.33 5.47 -26.78
C ILE A 37 0.84 6.61 -25.90
N ASN A 38 -0.08 7.41 -26.44
CA ASN A 38 -0.76 8.49 -25.74
C ASN A 38 -2.24 8.13 -25.58
N MET A 39 -2.93 8.73 -24.60
CA MET A 39 -4.34 8.47 -24.33
C MET A 39 -5.16 9.76 -24.31
N PHE A 40 -6.31 9.74 -24.96
CA PHE A 40 -7.31 10.80 -24.84
C PHE A 40 -8.00 10.71 -23.47
N SER A 41 -7.96 11.79 -22.68
CA SER A 41 -8.50 11.80 -21.32
C SER A 41 -10.03 11.65 -21.24
N ASN A 42 -10.75 12.03 -22.29
CA ASN A 42 -12.21 11.99 -22.35
C ASN A 42 -12.78 10.62 -22.77
N SER A 43 -12.10 9.90 -23.67
CA SER A 43 -12.57 8.60 -24.19
C SER A 43 -11.76 7.42 -23.68
N GLY A 44 -10.55 7.65 -23.16
CA GLY A 44 -9.61 6.59 -22.80
C GLY A 44 -8.99 5.85 -24.00
N THR A 45 -9.26 6.28 -25.23
CA THR A 45 -8.72 5.68 -26.46
C THR A 45 -7.31 6.15 -26.74
N TRP A 46 -6.52 5.32 -27.43
CA TRP A 46 -5.09 5.50 -27.60
C TRP A 46 -4.72 6.00 -29.00
N PHE A 47 -3.63 6.75 -29.10
CA PHE A 47 -3.04 7.15 -30.38
C PHE A 47 -1.52 7.15 -30.25
N ASP A 48 -0.81 6.83 -31.34
CA ASP A 48 0.64 6.92 -31.35
C ASP A 48 1.11 8.36 -31.61
N GLY A 49 2.20 8.77 -30.97
CA GLY A 49 2.72 10.12 -31.10
C GLY A 49 4.17 10.24 -30.67
N ASN A 50 4.78 11.38 -30.99
CA ASN A 50 6.18 11.65 -30.66
C ASN A 50 6.42 11.63 -29.15
N CYS A 51 7.33 10.75 -28.69
CA CYS A 51 7.73 10.62 -27.29
C CYS A 51 8.33 11.89 -26.67
N ASP A 52 8.92 12.78 -27.48
CA ASP A 52 9.53 14.04 -27.02
C ASP A 52 8.48 15.13 -26.73
N ARG A 53 7.22 14.87 -27.06
CA ARG A 53 6.12 15.81 -26.78
C ARG A 53 5.91 15.89 -25.27
N LYS A 54 6.04 17.11 -24.73
CA LYS A 54 5.69 17.41 -23.34
C LYS A 54 4.17 17.33 -23.16
N LEU A 55 3.71 16.25 -22.52
CA LEU A 55 2.33 16.11 -22.07
C LEU A 55 2.17 16.66 -20.65
N ALA A 56 0.95 17.12 -20.34
CA ALA A 56 0.64 17.68 -19.03
C ALA A 56 0.65 16.63 -17.91
N GLN A 57 0.39 15.35 -18.23
CA GLN A 57 0.26 14.27 -17.27
C GLN A 57 0.75 12.95 -17.87
N ALA A 58 1.25 12.07 -17.02
CA ALA A 58 1.57 10.68 -17.34
C ALA A 58 0.91 9.76 -16.30
N LEU A 59 0.45 8.59 -16.73
CA LEU A 59 -0.08 7.57 -15.84
C LEU A 59 1.05 6.64 -15.40
N CYS A 60 1.33 6.62 -14.11
CA CYS A 60 2.27 5.69 -13.51
C CYS A 60 1.51 4.49 -12.95
N VAL A 61 1.95 3.28 -13.28
CA VAL A 61 1.43 2.05 -12.70
C VAL A 61 2.52 1.42 -11.83
N THR A 62 2.21 1.13 -10.57
CA THR A 62 3.08 0.30 -9.72
C THR A 62 2.72 -1.17 -9.94
N SER A 63 3.74 -2.04 -10.02
CA SER A 63 3.56 -3.49 -10.22
C SER A 63 2.40 -4.05 -9.37
N THR A 64 1.53 -4.82 -10.03
CA THR A 64 0.24 -5.38 -9.58
C THR A 64 0.27 -6.27 -8.33
N ARG A 65 1.40 -6.33 -7.62
CA ARG A 65 1.52 -7.09 -6.36
C ARG A 65 0.89 -6.38 -5.16
N ASP A 66 0.60 -5.09 -5.32
CA ASP A 66 0.10 -4.19 -4.29
C ASP A 66 -1.25 -3.63 -4.71
N TRP A 67 -2.35 -4.17 -4.18
CA TRP A 67 -3.68 -3.66 -4.51
C TRP A 67 -4.48 -3.34 -3.25
N CYS A 68 -5.32 -2.33 -3.38
CA CYS A 68 -6.31 -1.94 -2.39
C CYS A 68 -7.70 -2.38 -2.84
N PRO A 69 -8.65 -2.64 -1.93
CA PRO A 69 -10.02 -2.91 -2.33
C PRO A 69 -10.59 -1.79 -3.19
N ARG A 70 -11.66 -2.12 -3.90
CA ARG A 70 -12.45 -1.11 -4.61
C ARG A 70 -12.83 0.04 -3.66
N ASN A 71 -12.69 1.27 -4.15
CA ASN A 71 -12.94 2.53 -3.43
C ASN A 71 -11.94 2.90 -2.33
N TRP A 72 -10.83 2.17 -2.19
CA TRP A 72 -9.69 2.54 -1.37
C TRP A 72 -8.56 3.10 -2.23
N THR A 73 -7.76 4.00 -1.67
CA THR A 73 -6.63 4.63 -2.35
C THR A 73 -5.32 4.10 -1.79
N LEU A 74 -4.42 3.62 -2.66
CA LEU A 74 -3.09 3.15 -2.28
C LEU A 74 -2.14 4.34 -2.13
N PHE A 75 -1.48 4.44 -0.98
CA PHE A 75 -0.35 5.35 -0.77
C PHE A 75 0.65 4.71 0.18
N ASN A 76 1.95 4.77 -0.16
CA ASN A 76 3.05 4.21 0.63
C ASN A 76 2.76 2.82 1.25
N LYS A 77 2.31 1.86 0.42
CA LYS A 77 2.00 0.47 0.81
C LYS A 77 0.82 0.32 1.80
N GLN A 78 0.03 1.36 2.00
CA GLN A 78 -1.18 1.34 2.82
C GLN A 78 -2.38 1.75 1.98
N CYS A 79 -3.53 1.21 2.33
CA CYS A 79 -4.81 1.51 1.70
C CYS A 79 -5.60 2.44 2.61
N TYR A 80 -6.09 3.54 2.05
CA TYR A 80 -6.86 4.56 2.74
C TYR A 80 -8.29 4.60 2.22
N TYR A 81 -9.24 4.74 3.13
CA TYR A 81 -10.66 4.88 2.85
C TYR A 81 -11.22 5.97 3.73
N ILE A 82 -12.09 6.80 3.16
CA ILE A 82 -12.89 7.75 3.91
C ILE A 82 -14.35 7.30 3.82
N ASN A 83 -15.05 7.37 4.95
CA ASN A 83 -16.43 6.93 5.02
C ASN A 83 -17.36 7.78 4.13
N ASP A 84 -18.57 7.26 3.94
CA ASP A 84 -19.56 7.91 3.07
C ASP A 84 -19.89 9.34 3.51
N ILE A 85 -20.09 10.15 2.50
CA ILE A 85 -20.18 11.60 2.44
C ILE A 85 -21.24 12.20 3.36
N THR A 86 -22.28 11.43 3.69
CA THR A 86 -23.46 11.89 4.46
C THR A 86 -23.40 11.57 5.95
N LEU A 87 -22.34 10.91 6.44
CA LEU A 87 -22.27 10.40 7.81
C LEU A 87 -21.06 10.98 8.54
N SER A 88 -21.29 11.94 9.41
CA SER A 88 -20.34 12.30 10.47
C SER A 88 -20.63 11.46 11.71
N VAL A 89 -19.58 11.12 12.47
CA VAL A 89 -19.67 10.23 13.63
C VAL A 89 -18.75 10.68 14.74
N GLU A 90 -19.06 10.24 15.96
CA GLU A 90 -18.18 10.42 17.12
C GLU A 90 -16.86 9.66 16.94
N PHE A 91 -15.85 10.02 17.74
CA PHE A 91 -14.53 9.42 17.64
C PHE A 91 -14.54 7.90 17.88
N SER A 92 -15.27 7.44 18.89
CA SER A 92 -15.43 6.02 19.23
C SER A 92 -16.09 5.24 18.08
N GLU A 93 -17.16 5.78 17.51
CA GLU A 93 -17.86 5.21 16.36
C GLU A 93 -16.98 5.17 15.10
N ALA A 94 -16.12 6.18 14.91
CA ALA A 94 -15.16 6.22 13.82
C ALA A 94 -14.13 5.07 13.95
N GLN A 95 -13.64 4.79 15.16
CA GLN A 95 -12.78 3.63 15.42
C GLN A 95 -13.49 2.32 15.12
N ASP A 96 -14.74 2.16 15.57
CA ASP A 96 -15.54 0.96 15.32
C ASP A 96 -15.84 0.75 13.83
N LYS A 97 -16.11 1.82 13.08
CA LYS A 97 -16.27 1.76 11.62
C LYS A 97 -15.01 1.25 10.94
N CYS A 98 -13.83 1.77 11.28
CA CYS A 98 -12.58 1.29 10.70
C CYS A 98 -12.29 -0.15 11.10
N LYS A 99 -12.55 -0.52 12.36
CA LYS A 99 -12.38 -1.89 12.84
C LYS A 99 -13.25 -2.90 12.07
N LYS A 100 -14.51 -2.56 11.77
CA LYS A 100 -15.41 -3.38 10.92
C LYS A 100 -14.87 -3.59 9.49
N LEU A 101 -13.99 -2.71 9.02
CA LEU A 101 -13.33 -2.79 7.71
C LEU A 101 -11.95 -3.47 7.75
N ASN A 102 -11.59 -4.12 8.89
CA ASN A 102 -10.25 -4.63 9.18
C ASN A 102 -9.17 -3.55 8.99
N ALA A 103 -9.46 -2.36 9.50
CA ALA A 103 -8.63 -1.16 9.40
C ALA A 103 -8.60 -0.45 10.76
N THR A 104 -7.79 0.60 10.86
CA THR A 104 -7.76 1.52 12.01
C THR A 104 -8.01 2.94 11.52
N LEU A 105 -8.32 3.89 12.42
CA LEU A 105 -8.16 5.29 12.06
C LEU A 105 -6.69 5.57 11.69
N VAL A 106 -6.45 6.61 10.90
CA VAL A 106 -5.10 6.96 10.44
C VAL A 106 -4.25 7.64 11.52
N SER A 107 -3.06 7.10 11.78
CA SER A 107 -1.95 7.80 12.44
C SER A 107 -1.02 8.42 11.40
N ILE A 108 -0.37 9.54 11.74
CA ILE A 108 0.55 10.23 10.83
C ILE A 108 1.95 10.28 11.47
N GLU A 109 2.95 9.78 10.75
CA GLU A 109 4.35 9.69 11.18
C GLU A 109 5.29 10.61 10.39
N THR A 110 4.88 11.06 9.21
CA THR A 110 5.71 11.88 8.33
C THR A 110 4.91 13.01 7.68
N GLN A 111 5.63 14.05 7.25
CA GLN A 111 5.05 15.14 6.46
C GLN A 111 4.42 14.62 5.16
N GLU A 112 5.09 13.70 4.46
CA GLU A 112 4.57 13.11 3.22
C GLU A 112 3.21 12.42 3.41
N GLN A 113 3.02 11.73 4.55
CA GLN A 113 1.72 11.16 4.91
C GLN A 113 0.68 12.26 5.21
N ASN A 114 1.07 13.31 5.93
CA ASN A 114 0.19 14.44 6.23
C ASN A 114 -0.31 15.12 4.95
N ASP A 115 0.61 15.43 4.04
CA ASP A 115 0.33 16.07 2.75
C ASP A 115 -0.57 15.18 1.88
N PHE A 116 -0.32 13.86 1.88
CA PHE A 116 -1.19 12.91 1.22
C PHE A 116 -2.60 12.90 1.81
N ILE A 117 -2.76 12.80 3.14
CA ILE A 117 -4.07 12.77 3.79
C ILE A 117 -4.83 14.07 3.52
N GLN A 118 -4.15 15.20 3.58
CA GLN A 118 -4.72 16.47 3.20
C GLN A 118 -5.22 16.48 1.75
N HIS A 119 -4.39 16.06 0.80
CA HIS A 119 -4.78 16.01 -0.60
C HIS A 119 -5.94 15.03 -0.82
N PHE A 120 -5.92 13.91 -0.10
CA PHE A 120 -6.95 12.88 -0.11
C PHE A 120 -8.30 13.42 0.34
N ILE A 121 -8.38 14.22 1.40
CA ILE A 121 -9.63 14.86 1.84
C ILE A 121 -10.06 16.01 0.93
N ASN A 122 -9.12 16.77 0.38
CA ASN A 122 -9.41 17.91 -0.50
C ASN A 122 -10.05 17.45 -1.82
N ASN A 123 -9.50 16.38 -2.43
CA ASN A 123 -9.97 15.83 -3.70
C ASN A 123 -11.32 15.13 -3.63
N ARG A 124 -11.82 14.82 -2.42
CA ARG A 124 -13.16 14.24 -2.23
C ARG A 124 -14.28 15.29 -2.39
N GLY A 125 -13.95 16.54 -2.73
CA GLY A 125 -14.92 17.57 -3.16
C GLY A 125 -15.73 18.18 -2.02
N THR A 126 -16.78 18.95 -2.34
CA THR A 126 -17.75 19.56 -1.38
C THR A 126 -18.65 18.55 -0.69
N PHE A 127 -18.36 17.27 -0.86
CA PHE A 127 -19.25 16.18 -0.52
C PHE A 127 -19.08 15.70 0.91
N LEU A 128 -18.03 16.03 1.66
CA LEU A 128 -17.96 15.62 3.07
C LEU A 128 -18.95 16.43 3.93
N TYR A 129 -19.79 15.74 4.73
CA TYR A 129 -20.76 16.37 5.63
C TYR A 129 -20.09 17.33 6.64
N SER A 130 -18.94 16.92 7.18
CA SER A 130 -18.07 17.78 7.98
C SER A 130 -16.78 18.11 7.24
N ARG A 131 -16.22 19.29 7.53
CA ARG A 131 -14.90 19.69 7.02
C ARG A 131 -13.75 19.04 7.77
N ASN A 132 -14.03 18.45 8.91
CA ASN A 132 -13.06 17.82 9.78
C ASN A 132 -13.07 16.30 9.61
N VAL A 133 -11.91 15.69 9.80
CA VAL A 133 -11.72 14.24 9.79
C VAL A 133 -10.99 13.80 11.04
N TRP A 134 -11.44 12.71 11.64
CA TRP A 134 -10.77 12.08 12.76
C TRP A 134 -9.43 11.47 12.33
N LEU A 135 -8.39 11.76 13.10
CA LEU A 135 -7.12 11.03 13.11
C LEU A 135 -7.11 10.08 14.32
N ASN A 136 -6.25 9.07 14.36
CA ASN A 136 -6.25 8.04 15.40
C ASN A 136 -5.68 8.49 16.77
N GLY A 137 -5.77 9.78 17.07
CA GLY A 137 -5.06 10.41 18.17
C GLY A 137 -5.99 10.93 19.26
N GLN A 138 -5.54 10.83 20.51
CA GLN A 138 -6.24 11.35 21.68
C GLN A 138 -5.22 11.90 22.69
N GLN A 139 -5.66 12.82 23.54
CA GLN A 139 -4.89 13.23 24.72
C GLN A 139 -4.49 12.01 25.56
N ARG A 140 -3.31 12.10 26.19
CA ARG A 140 -2.84 11.07 27.12
C ARG A 140 -3.62 11.09 28.43
N GLU A 141 -3.91 12.29 28.90
CA GLU A 141 -4.55 12.59 30.18
C GLU A 141 -5.44 13.82 29.99
N ILE A 142 -6.50 13.91 30.80
CA ILE A 142 -7.40 15.08 30.81
C ILE A 142 -6.57 16.32 31.15
N ASN A 143 -6.86 17.45 30.49
CA ASN A 143 -6.10 18.72 30.61
C ASN A 143 -4.63 18.69 30.17
N SER A 144 -4.13 17.60 29.58
CA SER A 144 -2.75 17.54 29.09
C SER A 144 -2.62 18.10 27.68
N SER A 145 -1.56 18.85 27.41
CA SER A 145 -1.16 19.19 26.03
C SER A 145 -0.49 18.01 25.30
N SER A 146 -0.36 16.85 25.94
CA SER A 146 0.27 15.66 25.39
C SER A 146 -0.74 14.71 24.76
N PHE A 147 -0.40 14.21 23.58
CA PHE A 147 -1.23 13.30 22.78
C PHE A 147 -0.50 11.97 22.50
N LYS A 148 -1.27 10.97 22.07
CA LYS A 148 -0.78 9.67 21.62
C LYS A 148 -1.60 9.17 20.43
N TRP A 149 -0.97 8.36 19.58
CA TRP A 149 -1.67 7.50 18.63
C TRP A 149 -2.16 6.24 19.34
N LEU A 150 -3.39 5.81 19.03
CA LEU A 150 -4.03 4.68 19.72
C LEU A 150 -3.64 3.31 19.16
N ASP A 151 -3.00 3.26 18.00
CA ASP A 151 -2.42 2.05 17.39
C ASP A 151 -0.98 1.75 17.85
N GLY A 152 -0.44 2.55 18.77
CA GLY A 152 0.92 2.40 19.30
C GLY A 152 2.02 3.04 18.43
N THR A 153 1.64 3.69 17.32
CA THR A 153 2.55 4.46 16.48
C THR A 153 3.25 5.56 17.29
N LYS A 154 4.52 5.83 16.97
CA LYS A 154 5.31 6.83 17.71
C LYS A 154 4.79 8.24 17.40
N PHE A 155 4.36 8.96 18.43
CA PHE A 155 3.91 10.35 18.32
C PHE A 155 5.11 11.31 18.23
N LYS A 156 5.82 11.32 17.08
CA LYS A 156 7.02 12.13 16.83
C LYS A 156 6.79 13.28 15.87
N TYR A 157 6.08 13.01 14.79
CA TYR A 157 5.66 14.04 13.85
C TYR A 157 4.37 14.69 14.37
N THR A 158 4.29 16.01 14.24
CA THR A 158 3.10 16.78 14.59
C THR A 158 2.92 17.91 13.60
N ASN A 159 1.67 18.21 13.27
CA ASN A 159 1.34 19.32 12.39
C ASN A 159 0.26 20.20 13.01
N TRP A 160 0.42 20.59 14.28
CA TRP A 160 -0.54 21.45 14.98
C TRP A 160 -0.59 22.84 14.35
N ASP A 161 -1.77 23.47 14.33
CA ASP A 161 -1.89 24.88 13.94
C ASP A 161 -1.28 25.81 15.01
N MET A 162 0.01 26.10 14.84
CA MET A 162 0.76 26.98 15.75
C MET A 162 0.29 28.43 15.70
N SER A 163 -0.29 28.87 14.58
CA SER A 163 -0.82 30.25 14.45
C SER A 163 -2.01 30.48 15.37
N GLN A 164 -2.79 29.43 15.61
CA GLN A 164 -3.93 29.43 16.55
C GLN A 164 -3.57 28.90 17.95
N ARG A 165 -2.28 28.74 18.28
CA ARG A 165 -1.82 28.24 19.60
C ARG A 165 -2.45 26.90 19.99
N ARG A 166 -2.48 25.94 19.07
CA ARG A 166 -2.97 24.57 19.30
C ARG A 166 -1.91 23.65 19.92
N PRO A 167 -2.30 22.57 20.62
CA PRO A 167 -3.67 22.21 21.04
C PRO A 167 -4.21 23.16 22.12
N GLN A 168 -5.52 23.46 22.10
CA GLN A 168 -6.16 24.44 22.99
C GLN A 168 -6.85 23.82 24.22
N ASN A 169 -6.97 22.49 24.26
CA ASN A 169 -7.74 21.74 25.25
C ASN A 169 -9.21 22.20 25.30
N TYR A 170 -9.91 22.11 24.17
CA TYR A 170 -11.29 22.61 24.03
C TYR A 170 -12.24 22.15 25.13
N ASN A 171 -12.09 20.92 25.58
CA ASN A 171 -12.76 20.42 26.78
C ASN A 171 -11.72 20.15 27.88
N ALA A 172 -11.80 20.92 28.97
CA ALA A 172 -10.91 20.77 30.11
C ALA A 172 -11.29 19.57 30.99
N ASP A 173 -12.54 19.12 30.96
CA ASP A 173 -13.03 18.08 31.88
C ASP A 173 -12.96 16.67 31.26
N TYR A 174 -12.65 16.57 29.96
CA TYR A 174 -12.61 15.31 29.21
C TYR A 174 -11.40 15.26 28.26
N LEU A 175 -11.09 14.05 27.78
CA LEU A 175 -10.06 13.87 26.77
C LEU A 175 -10.53 14.46 25.44
N ASN A 176 -9.63 15.20 24.78
CA ASN A 176 -9.79 15.68 23.42
C ASN A 176 -9.14 14.73 22.41
N CYS A 177 -9.70 14.68 21.21
CA CYS A 177 -9.28 13.84 20.10
C CYS A 177 -8.70 14.70 18.97
N ILE A 178 -7.84 14.11 18.14
CA ILE A 178 -7.15 14.83 17.06
C ILE A 178 -7.98 14.78 15.78
N THR A 179 -8.18 15.95 15.19
CA THR A 179 -8.81 16.12 13.88
C THR A 179 -7.89 16.86 12.91
N MET A 180 -8.05 16.63 11.62
CA MET A 180 -7.49 17.46 10.55
C MET A 180 -8.62 18.17 9.82
N GLU A 181 -8.45 19.46 9.53
CA GLU A 181 -9.43 20.24 8.75
C GLU A 181 -9.11 20.22 7.26
N LYS A 182 -10.15 20.08 6.44
CA LYS A 182 -10.09 20.27 4.99
C LYS A 182 -9.78 21.74 4.66
N ALA A 183 -8.77 21.97 3.82
CA ALA A 183 -8.36 23.30 3.43
C ALA A 183 -9.38 23.99 2.50
N PHE A 184 -9.65 25.28 2.74
CA PHE A 184 -10.45 26.13 1.85
C PHE A 184 -9.65 26.74 0.70
N ILE A 185 -8.35 26.94 0.91
CA ILE A 185 -7.39 27.54 -0.02
C ILE A 185 -6.20 26.59 -0.06
N SER A 186 -5.56 26.45 -1.22
CA SER A 186 -4.45 25.55 -1.53
C SER A 186 -3.18 25.63 -0.64
N ASN A 187 -3.21 26.44 0.43
CA ASN A 187 -2.06 26.80 1.26
C ASN A 187 -2.26 26.53 2.76
N VAL A 188 -3.31 25.81 3.17
CA VAL A 188 -3.32 25.26 4.54
C VAL A 188 -2.43 24.03 4.50
N ASP A 189 -1.57 23.75 5.49
CA ASP A 189 -0.64 22.62 5.44
C ASP A 189 -1.22 21.33 6.05
N GLY A 190 -2.55 21.18 6.10
CA GLY A 190 -3.21 20.02 6.71
C GLY A 190 -3.06 20.01 8.23
N PHE A 191 -3.23 21.18 8.86
CA PHE A 191 -3.01 21.34 10.29
C PHE A 191 -3.97 20.50 11.13
N TRP A 192 -3.48 20.10 12.30
CA TRP A 192 -4.21 19.33 13.29
C TRP A 192 -4.81 20.26 14.34
N PHE A 193 -5.97 19.84 14.84
CA PHE A 193 -6.69 20.48 15.92
C PHE A 193 -7.09 19.42 16.94
N ASP A 194 -7.18 19.83 18.19
CA ASP A 194 -7.86 19.08 19.22
C ASP A 194 -9.36 19.42 19.18
N ALA A 195 -10.22 18.44 19.46
CA ALA A 195 -11.66 18.62 19.54
C ALA A 195 -12.28 17.67 20.58
N PRO A 196 -13.45 17.99 21.15
CA PRO A 196 -14.20 17.06 21.99
C PRO A 196 -14.46 15.75 21.24
N CYS A 197 -14.16 14.60 21.84
CA CYS A 197 -14.23 13.30 21.16
C CYS A 197 -15.66 12.87 20.78
N ASP A 198 -16.68 13.50 21.36
CA ASP A 198 -18.12 13.37 21.04
C ASP A 198 -18.57 14.31 19.90
N SER A 199 -17.65 15.04 19.27
CA SER A 199 -17.95 15.80 18.06
C SER A 199 -18.21 14.88 16.87
N PHE A 200 -18.92 15.37 15.85
CA PHE A 200 -19.27 14.57 14.69
C PHE A 200 -18.40 14.94 13.48
N TYR A 201 -17.44 14.06 13.13
CA TYR A 201 -16.51 14.23 12.00
C TYR A 201 -16.45 12.98 11.11
N ASN A 202 -15.78 13.08 9.96
CA ASN A 202 -15.60 11.92 9.07
C ASN A 202 -14.46 11.02 9.59
N ALA A 203 -14.50 9.74 9.27
CA ALA A 203 -13.50 8.74 9.61
C ALA A 203 -12.60 8.42 8.40
N ILE A 204 -11.27 8.53 8.58
CA ILE A 204 -10.30 8.01 7.62
C ILE A 204 -9.71 6.73 8.16
N CYS A 205 -10.03 5.64 7.48
CA CYS A 205 -9.54 4.31 7.79
C CYS A 205 -8.29 4.00 6.97
N VAL A 206 -7.32 3.37 7.62
CA VAL A 206 -6.08 2.89 7.01
C VAL A 206 -5.87 1.42 7.33
N ARG A 207 -5.35 0.68 6.36
CA ARG A 207 -4.93 -0.72 6.52
C ARG A 207 -3.77 -1.06 5.61
N PRO A 208 -2.99 -2.11 5.91
CA PRO A 208 -1.96 -2.58 4.99
C PRO A 208 -2.56 -2.92 3.61
N LYS A 209 -1.79 -2.69 2.55
CA LYS A 209 -2.12 -3.23 1.23
C LYS A 209 -2.25 -4.76 1.26
N PHE A 210 -3.02 -5.33 0.33
CA PHE A 210 -2.89 -6.75 0.07
C PHE A 210 -1.59 -7.00 -0.69
N MET A 211 -0.77 -7.89 -0.15
CA MET A 211 0.32 -8.49 -0.91
C MET A 211 -0.26 -9.75 -1.56
N THR A 212 -0.34 -9.80 -2.88
CA THR A 212 -0.43 -11.13 -3.52
C THR A 212 0.83 -11.88 -3.13
N PRO A 213 0.76 -13.13 -2.64
CA PRO A 213 1.96 -13.95 -2.49
C PRO A 213 2.70 -13.87 -3.82
N ALA A 214 3.97 -13.47 -3.80
CA ALA A 214 4.81 -13.73 -4.95
C ALA A 214 4.63 -15.22 -5.22
N THR A 215 4.20 -15.61 -6.41
CA THR A 215 4.36 -16.99 -6.85
C THR A 215 5.80 -17.33 -6.51
N ASN A 216 6.00 -18.30 -5.61
CA ASN A 216 7.34 -18.74 -5.23
C ASN A 216 8.04 -19.06 -6.55
N SER A 217 8.90 -18.17 -7.02
CA SER A 217 9.86 -18.53 -8.06
C SER A 217 10.72 -19.58 -7.40
N GLU A 218 10.47 -20.86 -7.69
CA GLU A 218 11.38 -21.93 -7.31
C GLU A 218 12.75 -21.57 -7.89
N ILE A 219 13.66 -21.14 -7.01
CA ILE A 219 15.06 -20.97 -7.37
C ILE A 219 15.64 -22.38 -7.39
N THR A 220 15.59 -23.03 -8.55
CA THR A 220 16.26 -24.31 -8.76
C THR A 220 17.76 -24.06 -8.88
N ILE A 221 18.49 -24.28 -7.79
CA ILE A 221 19.96 -24.22 -7.77
C ILE A 221 20.51 -25.58 -8.24
N HIS A 222 21.02 -25.66 -9.47
CA HIS A 222 21.70 -26.85 -9.97
C HIS A 222 23.13 -26.94 -9.41
N PHE A 223 23.35 -27.81 -8.42
CA PHE A 223 24.68 -28.12 -7.92
C PHE A 223 25.38 -29.17 -8.79
N ARG A 224 26.10 -28.74 -9.85
CA ARG A 224 26.89 -29.68 -10.66
C ARG A 224 27.93 -30.40 -9.80
N GLY A 225 27.85 -31.73 -9.73
CA GLY A 225 28.83 -32.59 -9.06
C GLY A 225 28.45 -33.05 -7.65
N LEU A 226 27.31 -32.61 -7.11
CA LEU A 226 26.72 -33.14 -5.87
C LEU A 226 25.52 -34.08 -6.14
N ASP A 227 25.08 -34.18 -7.39
CA ASP A 227 23.84 -34.86 -7.81
C ASP A 227 23.77 -36.32 -7.34
N ARG A 228 24.87 -37.08 -7.42
CA ARG A 228 24.86 -38.49 -6.98
C ARG A 228 24.63 -38.65 -5.48
N LYS A 229 25.21 -37.78 -4.64
CA LYS A 229 25.06 -37.86 -3.18
C LYS A 229 23.70 -37.34 -2.73
N VAL A 230 23.20 -36.29 -3.37
CA VAL A 230 21.86 -35.74 -3.11
C VAL A 230 20.79 -36.74 -3.53
N ASN A 231 20.89 -37.33 -4.72
CA ASN A 231 19.95 -38.35 -5.19
C ASN A 231 19.96 -39.59 -4.29
N MET A 232 21.13 -40.02 -3.81
CA MET A 232 21.21 -41.15 -2.87
C MET A 232 20.55 -40.86 -1.52
N ILE A 233 20.51 -39.58 -1.08
CA ILE A 233 19.79 -39.15 0.13
C ILE A 233 18.28 -39.11 -0.14
N VAL A 234 17.87 -38.57 -1.30
CA VAL A 234 16.46 -38.49 -1.72
C VAL A 234 15.85 -39.90 -1.88
N ASP A 235 16.58 -40.82 -2.53
CA ASP A 235 16.13 -42.20 -2.72
C ASP A 235 16.01 -42.93 -1.37
N LYS A 236 16.96 -42.69 -0.46
CA LYS A 236 16.93 -43.27 0.89
C LYS A 236 15.84 -42.67 1.78
N GLN A 237 15.48 -41.40 1.56
CA GLN A 237 14.31 -40.76 2.18
C GLN A 237 13.02 -41.40 1.68
N LYS A 238 12.88 -41.61 0.37
CA LYS A 238 11.70 -42.25 -0.23
C LYS A 238 11.52 -43.69 0.26
N ASP A 239 12.61 -44.44 0.38
CA ASP A 239 12.62 -45.80 0.93
C ASP A 239 12.29 -45.84 2.44
N LEU A 240 12.61 -44.78 3.20
CA LEU A 240 12.22 -44.62 4.61
C LEU A 240 10.74 -44.20 4.76
N GLU A 241 10.25 -43.32 3.89
CA GLU A 241 8.84 -42.89 3.84
C GLU A 241 7.92 -44.04 3.43
N GLU A 242 8.32 -44.88 2.46
CA GLU A 242 7.60 -46.10 2.08
C GLU A 242 7.61 -47.16 3.20
N LYS A 243 8.68 -47.21 4.01
CA LYS A 243 8.80 -48.15 5.14
C LYS A 243 8.07 -47.69 6.41
N GLN A 244 7.74 -46.41 6.57
CA GLN A 244 7.05 -45.87 7.75
C GLN A 244 5.73 -45.18 7.39
N ASN A 245 4.68 -45.97 7.18
CA ASN A 245 3.32 -45.44 7.12
C ASN A 245 2.78 -44.90 8.47
N LYS A 246 3.64 -44.65 9.49
CA LYS A 246 3.30 -44.07 10.80
C LYS A 246 4.53 -43.44 11.50
N LEU A 247 5.14 -42.38 10.98
CA LEU A 247 5.91 -41.42 11.82
C LEU A 247 6.19 -40.12 11.05
N PHE A 248 5.78 -38.98 11.60
CA PHE A 248 6.05 -37.67 10.98
C PHE A 248 7.47 -37.21 11.33
N LEU A 249 8.42 -37.41 10.41
CA LEU A 249 9.77 -36.88 10.53
C LEU A 249 9.78 -35.38 10.21
N LYS A 250 10.13 -34.53 11.19
CA LYS A 250 10.54 -33.14 10.94
C LYS A 250 12.07 -33.08 10.90
N TYR A 251 12.64 -32.69 9.78
CA TYR A 251 14.07 -32.41 9.67
C TYR A 251 14.32 -30.94 9.25
N LYS A 252 15.48 -30.41 9.61
CA LYS A 252 15.94 -29.07 9.23
C LYS A 252 17.35 -29.16 8.67
N ILE A 253 17.54 -28.69 7.44
CA ILE A 253 18.86 -28.62 6.80
C ILE A 253 19.54 -27.33 7.27
N GLY A 254 20.54 -27.46 8.15
CA GLY A 254 21.41 -26.34 8.55
C GLY A 254 22.73 -26.41 7.80
N GLY A 255 23.05 -25.39 7.01
CA GLY A 255 24.37 -25.21 6.41
C GLY A 255 25.20 -24.26 7.26
N ASP A 256 26.32 -24.74 7.82
CA ASP A 256 27.29 -23.88 8.51
C ASP A 256 28.40 -23.49 7.52
N GLN A 257 28.50 -22.21 7.21
CA GLN A 257 29.51 -21.66 6.31
C GLN A 257 30.82 -21.49 7.09
N ASN A 258 31.74 -22.44 6.98
CA ASN A 258 33.12 -22.22 7.42
C ASN A 258 34.05 -22.00 6.22
N LYS A 259 35.08 -21.15 6.44
CA LYS A 259 36.02 -20.52 5.50
C LYS A 259 36.84 -21.44 4.56
N THR A 260 36.45 -22.70 4.39
CA THR A 260 37.10 -23.68 3.49
C THR A 260 36.08 -24.40 2.61
N ASN A 261 35.12 -23.71 1.99
CA ASN A 261 34.26 -24.16 0.87
C ASN A 261 33.74 -25.62 0.92
N THR A 262 33.55 -26.17 2.12
CA THR A 262 33.03 -27.52 2.34
C THR A 262 31.85 -27.40 3.29
N THR A 263 30.64 -27.39 2.71
CA THR A 263 29.39 -27.41 3.46
C THR A 263 29.23 -28.80 4.07
N LYS A 264 29.34 -28.89 5.40
CA LYS A 264 28.97 -30.11 6.13
C LYS A 264 27.46 -30.08 6.39
N LEU A 265 26.74 -30.99 5.75
CA LEU A 265 25.33 -31.26 6.06
C LEU A 265 25.26 -32.02 7.39
N ARG A 266 24.61 -31.42 8.40
CA ARG A 266 24.31 -32.08 9.66
C ARG A 266 22.85 -32.51 9.66
N LEU A 267 22.62 -33.82 9.71
CA LEU A 267 21.30 -34.39 9.94
C LEU A 267 21.16 -34.60 11.46
N ILE A 268 20.14 -33.99 12.05
CA ILE A 268 19.73 -34.24 13.43
C ILE A 268 18.38 -34.96 13.33
N ILE A 269 18.32 -36.17 13.88
CA ILE A 269 17.11 -36.99 13.92
C ILE A 269 16.64 -36.98 15.38
N GLU A 270 15.52 -36.33 15.65
CA GLU A 270 14.81 -36.46 16.92
C GLU A 270 13.71 -37.52 16.75
N ILE A 271 13.75 -38.54 17.60
CA ILE A 271 12.75 -39.60 17.68
C ILE A 271 11.92 -39.31 18.93
N ASN A 272 10.60 -39.23 18.80
CA ASN A 272 9.67 -39.34 19.93
C ASN A 272 9.24 -40.80 20.09
#